data_AF-A0A847CXQ9-F1
#
_entry.id   AF-A0A847CXQ9-F1
#
_cell.length_a   1.000
_cell.length_b   1.000
_cell.length_c   1.000
_cell.angle_alpha   90.00
_cell.angle_beta   90.00
_cell.angle_gamma   90.00
#
_symmetry.space_group_name_H-M   'P 1'
#
loop_
_entity.id
_entity.type
_entity.pdbx_description
1 polymer ?
#
loop_
_entity_poly.entity_id
_entity_poly.type
_entity_poly.pdbx_seq_one_letter_code
_entity_poly.pdbx_strand_id
1 'polypeptide(L)'
;MDRYKLSMKSWITIVILAILSAVAIRFNTRPKLYVGLVVAMIGVLFIGFNSNKVIGAILGVLTIGSGFILRGYYPEVSKLTGEKLEAFLKGYNAYNEFLSQYFILFIILGGLIGLLGGAVGEITKEERTNKFSTNRITYIAMFVALSVAINTARVGSISFGGFPIILSGYFLGPINGFIVGALADVIAYIIRPSAGGGFNPLFILTSALTGFIPVVVTRLLGEKYPNYNFPKLFAGIFVGQMLTSVIMVPFFRVMLYGENTFIFFASSAFIRQAFNMPLYAFLINTVNESLRRTVNFERIK
;
A
#
# COMPACT_ATOMS: atom_id res chain seq x y z
N MET A 1 6.42 -5.59 30.33
CA MET A 1 6.72 -4.13 30.34
C MET A 1 8.21 -4.04 29.99
N ASP A 2 8.73 -3.54 28.86
CA ASP A 2 8.28 -2.59 27.84
C ASP A 2 8.66 -3.08 26.42
N ARG A 3 7.73 -3.68 25.67
CA ARG A 3 8.02 -4.16 24.30
C ARG A 3 7.95 -3.09 23.20
N TYR A 4 7.70 -1.83 23.57
CA TYR A 4 7.46 -0.74 22.62
C TYR A 4 8.12 0.58 22.99
N LYS A 5 9.36 0.55 23.49
CA LYS A 5 10.16 1.78 23.57
C LYS A 5 10.58 2.18 22.16
N LEU A 6 9.98 3.25 21.63
CA LEU A 6 10.34 3.79 20.32
C LEU A 6 11.76 4.34 20.37
N SER A 7 12.52 4.10 19.31
CA SER A 7 13.87 4.66 19.19
C SER A 7 13.79 6.18 19.01
N MET A 8 14.84 6.90 19.41
CA MET A 8 14.94 8.35 19.19
C MET A 8 14.81 8.69 17.70
N LYS A 9 15.39 7.89 16.80
CA LYS A 9 15.25 8.06 15.35
C LYS A 9 13.79 7.95 14.89
N SER A 10 13.05 6.96 15.41
CA SER A 10 11.63 6.77 15.11
C SER A 10 10.80 7.98 15.54
N TRP A 11 11.07 8.52 16.74
CA TRP A 11 10.41 9.74 17.22
C TRP A 11 10.70 10.95 16.35
N ILE A 12 11.95 11.17 15.93
CA ILE A 12 12.32 12.26 15.03
C ILE A 12 11.55 12.15 13.71
N THR A 13 11.52 10.97 13.10
CA THR A 13 10.75 10.73 11.86
C THR A 13 9.26 11.00 12.06
N ILE A 14 8.68 10.53 13.17
CA ILE A 14 7.26 10.73 13.50
C ILE A 14 6.94 12.22 13.63
N VAL A 15 7.77 12.99 14.33
CA VAL A 15 7.55 14.44 14.54
C VAL A 15 7.63 15.19 13.21
N ILE A 16 8.63 14.89 12.38
CA ILE A 16 8.77 15.49 11.04
C ILE A 16 7.52 15.19 10.20
N LEU A 17 7.08 13.93 10.16
CA LEU A 17 5.89 13.54 9.41
C LEU A 17 4.62 14.20 9.94
N ALA A 18 4.44 14.28 11.27
CA ALA A 18 3.29 14.93 11.88
C ALA A 18 3.21 16.42 11.50
N ILE A 19 4.33 17.13 11.54
CA ILE A 19 4.39 18.54 11.13
C ILE A 19 4.05 18.68 9.64
N LEU A 20 4.69 17.89 8.78
CA LEU A 20 4.44 17.95 7.34
C LEU A 20 2.98 17.61 7.00
N SER A 21 2.40 16.60 7.64
CA SER A 21 1.00 16.21 7.44
C SER A 21 0.01 17.25 7.95
N ALA A 22 0.24 17.83 9.12
CA ALA A 22 -0.60 18.89 9.66
C ALA A 22 -0.57 20.14 8.77
N VAL A 23 0.62 20.50 8.26
CA VAL A 23 0.78 21.62 7.32
C VAL A 23 0.15 21.31 5.97
N ALA A 24 0.22 20.06 5.48
CA ALA A 24 -0.36 19.66 4.20
C ALA A 24 -1.86 19.94 4.10
N ILE A 25 -2.61 19.81 5.21
CA ILE A 25 -4.05 20.12 5.27
C ILE A 25 -4.35 21.57 4.89
N ARG A 26 -3.39 22.49 5.02
CA ARG A 26 -3.57 23.89 4.63
C ARG A 26 -3.57 24.10 3.12
N PHE A 27 -2.87 23.27 2.35
CA PHE A 27 -2.64 23.52 0.93
C PHE A 27 -3.78 22.99 0.06
N ASN A 28 -4.35 23.86 -0.77
CA ASN A 28 -5.25 23.47 -1.84
C ASN A 28 -4.49 23.48 -3.18
N THR A 29 -3.81 22.38 -3.53
CA THR A 29 -3.11 22.34 -4.83
C THR A 29 -4.09 22.22 -5.99
N ARG A 30 -3.93 23.05 -7.03
CA ARG A 30 -4.59 22.84 -8.33
C ARG A 30 -4.18 21.46 -8.91
N PRO A 31 -5.07 20.71 -9.59
CA PRO A 31 -6.45 21.00 -9.95
C PRO A 31 -7.51 20.41 -9.00
N LYS A 32 -7.14 19.78 -7.88
CA LYS A 32 -8.08 19.08 -6.99
C LYS A 32 -7.93 19.56 -5.55
N LEU A 33 -9.00 20.15 -5.00
CA LEU A 33 -9.05 20.74 -3.65
C LEU A 33 -8.77 19.78 -2.47
N TYR A 34 -8.50 18.50 -2.71
CA TYR A 34 -8.36 17.47 -1.66
C TYR A 34 -6.95 16.92 -1.50
N VAL A 35 -5.99 17.34 -2.32
CA VAL A 35 -4.63 16.75 -2.33
C VAL A 35 -3.93 16.91 -0.99
N GLY A 36 -4.02 18.09 -0.35
CA GLY A 36 -3.41 18.34 0.96
C GLY A 36 -3.92 17.38 2.04
N LEU A 37 -5.23 17.12 2.06
CA LEU A 37 -5.85 16.17 2.99
C LEU A 37 -5.42 14.73 2.70
N VAL A 38 -5.35 14.32 1.42
CA VAL A 38 -4.87 12.99 1.04
C VAL A 38 -3.41 12.79 1.47
N VAL A 39 -2.55 13.80 1.24
CA VAL A 39 -1.15 13.78 1.68
C VAL A 39 -1.05 13.66 3.21
N ALA A 40 -1.91 14.38 3.94
CA ALA A 40 -1.97 14.28 5.40
C ALA A 40 -2.34 12.87 5.86
N MET A 41 -3.36 12.26 5.25
CA MET A 41 -3.78 10.88 5.56
C MET A 41 -2.68 9.85 5.26
N ILE A 42 -1.97 10.01 4.15
CA ILE A 42 -0.81 9.16 3.82
C ILE A 42 0.28 9.33 4.88
N GLY A 43 0.59 10.57 5.28
CA GLY A 43 1.60 10.78 6.33
C GLY A 43 1.18 10.22 7.69
N VAL A 44 -0.10 10.28 8.05
CA VAL A 44 -0.65 9.62 9.25
C VAL A 44 -0.48 8.09 9.20
N LEU A 45 -0.67 7.47 8.03
CA LEU A 45 -0.38 6.05 7.85
C LEU A 45 1.10 5.74 8.17
N PHE A 46 2.02 6.58 7.70
CA PHE A 46 3.46 6.42 7.96
C PHE A 46 3.86 6.74 9.41
N ILE A 47 3.17 7.66 10.08
CA ILE A 47 3.32 7.89 11.53
C ILE A 47 2.93 6.62 12.30
N GLY A 48 1.79 6.02 11.95
CA GLY A 48 1.38 4.72 12.47
C GLY A 48 2.45 3.65 12.20
N PHE A 49 2.87 3.50 10.94
CA PHE A 49 3.85 2.50 10.53
C PHE A 49 5.19 2.59 11.27
N ASN A 50 5.60 3.77 11.71
CA ASN A 50 6.83 3.98 12.47
C ASN A 50 6.62 3.98 14.00
N SER A 51 5.40 3.75 14.48
CA SER A 51 5.05 3.70 15.90
C SER A 51 4.47 2.34 16.32
N ASN A 52 3.31 2.33 16.97
CA ASN A 52 2.55 1.15 17.36
C ASN A 52 1.04 1.44 17.18
N LYS A 53 0.16 0.45 17.35
CA LYS A 53 -1.29 0.63 17.10
C LYS A 53 -1.91 1.78 17.89
N VAL A 54 -1.57 1.90 19.18
CA VAL A 54 -2.17 2.87 20.10
C VAL A 54 -1.60 4.27 19.86
N ILE A 55 -0.28 4.38 19.80
CA ILE A 55 0.42 5.64 19.52
C ILE A 55 0.05 6.14 18.13
N GLY A 56 -0.01 5.26 17.13
CA GLY A 56 -0.43 5.58 15.78
C GLY A 56 -1.83 6.18 15.74
N ALA A 57 -2.79 5.57 16.46
CA ALA A 57 -4.15 6.09 16.54
C ALA A 57 -4.21 7.49 17.18
N ILE A 58 -3.55 7.67 18.33
CA ILE A 58 -3.51 8.94 19.05
C ILE A 58 -2.85 10.03 18.20
N LEU A 59 -1.69 9.74 17.62
CA LEU A 59 -0.96 10.69 16.78
C LEU A 59 -1.71 10.99 15.48
N GLY A 60 -2.46 10.04 14.93
CA GLY A 60 -3.33 10.27 13.78
C GLY A 60 -4.42 11.31 14.09
N VAL A 61 -5.11 11.16 15.22
CA VAL A 61 -6.09 12.14 15.72
C VAL A 61 -5.45 13.51 15.92
N LEU A 62 -4.31 13.56 16.63
CA LEU A 62 -3.60 14.82 16.92
C LEU A 62 -3.09 15.51 15.67
N THR A 63 -2.56 14.77 14.70
CA THR A 63 -2.01 15.32 13.45
C THR A 63 -3.10 15.94 12.59
N ILE A 64 -4.23 15.24 12.40
CA ILE A 64 -5.35 15.79 11.63
C ILE A 64 -6.03 16.94 12.38
N GLY A 65 -6.25 16.81 13.68
CA GLY A 65 -6.83 17.85 14.52
C GLY A 65 -5.99 19.13 14.52
N SER A 66 -4.67 19.01 14.72
CA SER A 66 -3.76 20.16 14.64
C SER A 66 -3.71 20.78 13.25
N GLY A 67 -3.81 19.98 12.17
CA GLY A 67 -3.91 20.51 10.81
C GLY A 67 -5.18 21.35 10.57
N PHE A 68 -6.32 20.94 11.12
CA PHE A 68 -7.55 21.76 11.06
C PHE A 68 -7.43 23.05 11.86
N ILE A 69 -6.83 22.99 13.06
CA ILE A 69 -6.56 24.19 13.87
C ILE A 69 -5.64 25.15 13.11
N LEU A 70 -4.53 24.66 12.57
CA LEU A 70 -3.58 25.46 11.78
C LEU A 70 -4.23 26.09 10.55
N ARG A 71 -5.14 25.39 9.88
CA ARG A 71 -5.91 25.93 8.76
C ARG A 71 -6.82 27.07 9.17
N GLY A 72 -7.46 26.97 10.35
CA GLY A 72 -8.29 28.03 10.91
C GLY A 72 -7.51 29.31 11.25
N TYR A 73 -6.31 29.17 11.83
CA TYR A 73 -5.46 30.31 12.19
C TYR A 73 -4.70 30.92 10.99
N TYR A 74 -4.31 30.09 10.01
CA TYR A 74 -3.52 30.51 8.86
C TYR A 74 -4.18 30.09 7.53
N PRO A 75 -5.24 30.79 7.10
CA PRO A 75 -5.90 30.52 5.83
C PRO A 75 -4.95 30.72 4.64
N GLU A 76 -5.21 30.04 3.53
CA GLU A 76 -4.41 30.17 2.31
C GLU A 76 -4.71 31.50 1.63
N VAL A 77 -3.74 32.43 1.68
CA VAL A 77 -3.87 33.74 1.04
C VAL A 77 -3.47 33.62 -0.44
N SER A 78 -4.45 33.68 -1.33
CA SER A 78 -4.19 33.63 -2.77
C SER A 78 -3.63 34.97 -3.26
N LYS A 79 -2.56 34.92 -4.08
CA LYS A 79 -2.00 36.10 -4.77
C LYS A 79 -2.72 36.42 -6.10
N LEU A 80 -3.90 35.83 -6.33
CA LEU A 80 -4.66 35.95 -7.58
C LEU A 80 -5.51 37.23 -7.56
N THR A 81 -5.73 37.83 -8.74
CA THR A 81 -6.57 39.02 -8.93
C THR A 81 -7.61 38.79 -10.03
N GLY A 82 -8.73 39.52 -9.98
CA GLY A 82 -9.82 39.47 -10.97
C GLY A 82 -10.62 38.16 -10.95
N GLU A 83 -11.15 37.76 -12.11
CA GLU A 83 -12.04 36.59 -12.28
C GLU A 83 -11.43 35.26 -11.77
N LYS A 84 -10.11 35.11 -11.83
CA LYS A 84 -9.38 33.95 -11.29
C LYS A 84 -9.40 33.88 -9.76
N LEU A 85 -9.51 35.03 -9.08
CA LEU A 85 -9.67 35.10 -7.63
C LEU A 85 -11.07 34.65 -7.22
N GLU A 86 -12.10 35.10 -7.92
CA GLU A 86 -13.49 34.72 -7.62
C GLU A 86 -13.72 33.22 -7.81
N ALA A 87 -13.22 32.64 -8.91
CA ALA A 87 -13.28 31.20 -9.15
C ALA A 87 -12.53 30.40 -8.07
N PHE A 88 -11.36 30.90 -7.63
CA PHE A 88 -10.62 30.29 -6.53
C PHE A 88 -11.37 30.37 -5.20
N LEU A 89 -11.89 31.54 -4.84
CA LEU A 89 -12.63 31.78 -3.60
C LEU A 89 -13.89 30.92 -3.52
N LYS A 90 -14.62 30.76 -4.64
CA LYS A 90 -15.77 29.86 -4.70
C LYS A 90 -15.40 28.42 -4.38
N GLY A 91 -14.34 27.90 -5.00
CA GLY A 91 -13.83 26.54 -4.71
C GLY A 91 -13.31 26.42 -3.28
N TYR A 92 -12.51 27.38 -2.83
CA TYR A 92 -11.92 27.45 -1.49
C TYR A 92 -13.00 27.44 -0.40
N ASN A 93 -14.04 28.27 -0.54
CA ASN A 93 -15.14 28.36 0.41
C ASN A 93 -15.97 27.08 0.44
N ALA A 94 -16.32 26.52 -0.73
CA ALA A 94 -17.04 25.24 -0.79
C ALA A 94 -16.26 24.10 -0.11
N TYR A 95 -14.93 24.06 -0.29
CA TYR A 95 -14.10 23.07 0.38
C TYR A 95 -13.95 23.33 1.89
N ASN A 96 -13.85 24.59 2.32
CA ASN A 96 -13.83 24.90 3.74
C ASN A 96 -15.15 24.54 4.41
N GLU A 97 -16.29 24.78 3.76
CA GLU A 97 -17.60 24.36 4.24
C GLU A 97 -17.66 22.84 4.38
N PHE A 98 -17.25 22.10 3.34
CA PHE A 98 -17.12 20.65 3.39
C PHE A 98 -16.23 20.17 4.55
N LEU A 99 -15.02 20.73 4.69
CA LEU A 99 -14.12 20.37 5.78
C LEU A 99 -14.74 20.69 7.14
N SER A 100 -15.42 21.82 7.29
CA SER A 100 -16.09 22.21 8.55
C SER A 100 -17.29 21.33 8.88
N GLN A 101 -17.97 20.77 7.88
CA GLN A 101 -19.07 19.84 8.07
C GLN A 101 -18.55 18.46 8.52
N TYR A 102 -17.41 18.00 7.97
CA TYR A 102 -16.90 16.64 8.16
C TYR A 102 -15.61 16.56 8.98
N PHE A 103 -15.18 17.62 9.68
CA PHE A 103 -13.89 17.65 10.37
C PHE A 103 -13.75 16.52 11.41
N ILE A 104 -14.81 16.23 12.18
CA ILE A 104 -14.81 15.13 13.17
C ILE A 104 -14.60 13.79 12.47
N LEU A 105 -15.27 13.57 11.33
CA LEU A 105 -15.11 12.35 10.53
C LEU A 105 -13.67 12.20 10.06
N PHE A 106 -13.03 13.27 9.59
CA PHE A 106 -11.63 13.24 9.19
C PHE A 106 -10.66 13.01 10.35
N ILE A 107 -10.94 13.55 11.54
CA ILE A 107 -10.14 13.28 12.74
C ILE A 107 -10.24 11.81 13.14
N ILE A 108 -11.46 11.25 13.17
CA ILE A 108 -11.69 9.82 13.43
C ILE A 108 -10.97 8.96 12.38
N LEU A 109 -11.09 9.35 11.11
CA LEU A 109 -10.42 8.66 10.01
C LEU A 109 -8.89 8.70 10.17
N GLY A 110 -8.33 9.84 10.60
CA GLY A 110 -6.92 9.96 10.97
C GLY A 110 -6.52 8.97 12.06
N GLY A 111 -7.33 8.83 13.11
CA GLY A 111 -7.11 7.82 14.15
C GLY A 111 -7.14 6.39 13.61
N LEU A 112 -8.12 6.05 12.77
CA LEU A 112 -8.23 4.72 12.16
C LEU A 112 -7.04 4.41 11.23
N ILE A 113 -6.64 5.36 10.40
CA ILE A 113 -5.49 5.20 9.49
C ILE A 113 -4.20 5.06 10.30
N GLY A 114 -4.04 5.86 11.36
CA GLY A 114 -2.90 5.75 12.27
C GLY A 114 -2.85 4.39 12.98
N LEU A 115 -4.01 3.87 13.42
CA LEU A 115 -4.12 2.52 14.00
C LEU A 115 -3.73 1.44 13.00
N LEU A 116 -4.24 1.51 11.78
CA LEU A 116 -3.92 0.58 10.70
C LEU A 116 -2.42 0.62 10.39
N GLY A 117 -1.84 1.82 10.23
CA GLY A 117 -0.41 2.00 10.05
C GLY A 117 0.38 1.36 11.18
N GLY A 118 -0.01 1.60 12.44
CA GLY A 118 0.59 0.99 13.63
C GLY A 118 0.50 -0.54 13.62
N ALA A 119 -0.66 -1.08 13.25
CA ALA A 119 -0.86 -2.52 13.15
C ALA A 119 0.07 -3.16 12.11
N VAL A 120 0.18 -2.53 10.94
CA VAL A 120 1.08 -2.96 9.87
C VAL A 120 2.55 -2.81 10.28
N GLY A 121 2.91 -1.73 10.98
CA GLY A 121 4.25 -1.51 11.51
C GLY A 121 4.68 -2.58 12.51
N GLU A 122 3.78 -2.99 13.41
CA GLU A 122 4.04 -4.05 14.39
C GLU A 122 4.29 -5.42 13.74
N ILE A 123 3.43 -5.82 12.79
CA ILE A 123 3.54 -7.14 12.15
C ILE A 123 4.71 -7.26 11.18
N THR A 124 5.32 -6.13 10.78
CA THR A 124 6.46 -6.07 9.85
C THR A 124 7.77 -5.67 10.54
N LYS A 125 7.74 -5.51 11.87
CA LYS A 125 8.87 -4.98 12.64
C LYS A 125 10.13 -5.84 12.49
N GLU A 126 9.97 -7.16 12.54
CA GLU A 126 11.07 -8.12 12.43
C GLU A 126 11.81 -7.99 11.09
N GLU A 127 11.07 -7.97 9.98
CA GLU A 127 11.66 -7.86 8.64
C GLU A 127 12.36 -6.51 8.38
N ARG A 128 11.94 -5.46 9.09
CA ARG A 128 12.52 -4.11 9.02
C ARG A 128 13.80 -3.97 9.84
N THR A 129 13.90 -4.67 10.96
CA THR A 129 15.08 -4.61 11.84
C THR A 129 16.16 -5.59 11.42
N ASN A 130 15.78 -6.69 10.76
CA ASN A 130 16.72 -7.69 10.28
C ASN A 130 17.55 -7.14 9.11
N LYS A 131 18.88 -7.30 9.21
CA LYS A 131 19.80 -6.91 8.14
C LYS A 131 19.63 -7.83 6.94
N PHE A 132 19.86 -7.31 5.74
CA PHE A 132 19.93 -8.13 4.53
C PHE A 132 21.16 -9.05 4.59
N SER A 133 20.93 -10.32 4.89
CA SER A 133 21.95 -11.36 4.78
C SER A 133 22.09 -11.81 3.33
N THR A 134 23.24 -12.39 2.98
CA THR A 134 23.47 -12.98 1.65
C THR A 134 22.37 -13.96 1.28
N ASN A 135 21.98 -14.85 2.22
CA ASN A 135 20.89 -15.82 2.02
C ASN A 135 19.57 -15.13 1.68
N ARG A 136 19.19 -14.08 2.43
CA ARG A 136 17.94 -13.34 2.19
C ARG A 136 17.92 -12.69 0.81
N ILE A 137 19.04 -12.08 0.40
CA ILE A 137 19.18 -11.48 -0.93
C ILE A 137 19.06 -12.55 -2.03
N THR A 138 19.70 -13.72 -1.85
CA THR A 138 19.62 -14.82 -2.82
C THR A 138 18.18 -15.30 -3.01
N TYR A 139 17.42 -15.52 -1.93
CA TYR A 139 16.02 -15.92 -2.06
C TYR A 139 15.16 -14.85 -2.73
N ILE A 140 15.34 -13.56 -2.40
CA ILE A 140 14.67 -12.47 -3.10
C ILE A 140 14.97 -12.53 -4.61
N ALA A 141 16.24 -12.68 -4.99
CA ALA A 141 16.64 -12.77 -6.39
C ALA A 141 16.04 -14.00 -7.10
N MET A 142 15.99 -15.16 -6.44
CA MET A 142 15.34 -16.36 -6.98
C MET A 142 13.84 -16.14 -7.21
N PHE A 143 13.13 -15.51 -6.28
CA PHE A 143 11.71 -15.20 -6.45
C PHE A 143 11.47 -14.12 -7.52
N VAL A 144 12.37 -13.16 -7.67
CA VAL A 144 12.32 -12.19 -8.78
C VAL A 144 12.47 -12.91 -10.12
N ALA A 145 13.48 -13.77 -10.25
CA ALA A 145 13.71 -14.57 -11.47
C ALA A 145 12.50 -15.47 -11.77
N LEU A 146 11.94 -16.13 -10.75
CA LEU A 146 10.75 -16.96 -10.87
C LEU A 146 9.52 -16.15 -11.33
N SER A 147 9.30 -14.97 -10.74
CA SER A 147 8.22 -14.05 -11.12
C SER A 147 8.31 -13.66 -12.59
N VAL A 148 9.51 -13.27 -13.03
CA VAL A 148 9.78 -12.87 -14.42
C VAL A 148 9.56 -14.04 -15.36
N ALA A 149 10.13 -15.21 -15.07
CA ALA A 149 9.99 -16.41 -15.90
C ALA A 149 8.53 -16.87 -16.01
N ILE A 150 7.80 -16.99 -14.91
CA ILE A 150 6.40 -17.44 -14.92
C ILE A 150 5.49 -16.42 -15.63
N ASN A 151 5.76 -15.12 -15.52
CA ASN A 151 4.99 -14.11 -16.25
C ASN A 151 5.13 -14.24 -17.78
N THR A 152 6.18 -14.91 -18.26
CA THR A 152 6.32 -15.25 -19.69
C THR A 152 5.50 -16.48 -20.11
N ALA A 153 5.26 -17.42 -19.19
CA ALA A 153 4.48 -18.61 -19.43
C ALA A 153 2.97 -18.32 -19.26
N ARG A 154 2.27 -18.05 -20.37
CA ARG A 154 0.81 -17.93 -20.39
C ARG A 154 0.17 -19.26 -20.80
N VAL A 155 -0.82 -19.72 -20.03
CA VAL A 155 -1.64 -20.89 -20.37
C VAL A 155 -3.01 -20.37 -20.78
N GLY A 156 -3.24 -20.22 -22.09
CA GLY A 156 -4.44 -19.61 -22.63
C GLY A 156 -4.65 -18.18 -22.12
N SER A 157 -5.85 -17.87 -21.62
CA SER A 157 -6.20 -16.56 -21.06
C SER A 157 -5.76 -16.37 -19.60
N ILE A 158 -5.21 -17.40 -18.96
CA ILE A 158 -4.80 -17.37 -17.54
C ILE A 158 -3.35 -16.90 -17.45
N SER A 159 -3.13 -15.88 -16.61
CA SER A 159 -1.79 -15.39 -16.28
C SER A 159 -1.47 -15.71 -14.84
N PHE A 160 -0.30 -16.32 -14.63
CA PHE A 160 0.26 -16.62 -13.31
C PHE A 160 1.22 -15.52 -12.82
N GLY A 161 1.24 -14.35 -13.46
CA GLY A 161 2.22 -13.29 -13.14
C GLY A 161 2.16 -12.82 -11.67
N GLY A 162 0.97 -12.81 -11.07
CA GLY A 162 0.82 -12.42 -9.66
C GLY A 162 1.25 -13.51 -8.65
N PHE A 163 1.26 -14.78 -9.05
CA PHE A 163 1.43 -15.89 -8.11
C PHE A 163 2.81 -15.92 -7.43
N PRO A 164 3.96 -15.86 -8.16
CA PRO A 164 5.27 -15.94 -7.52
C PRO A 164 5.56 -14.73 -6.62
N ILE A 165 4.99 -13.57 -6.95
CA ILE A 165 5.08 -12.36 -6.14
C ILE A 165 4.35 -12.56 -4.81
N ILE A 166 3.10 -13.03 -4.83
CA ILE A 166 2.33 -13.31 -3.61
C ILE A 166 3.01 -14.42 -2.79
N LEU A 167 3.46 -15.48 -3.47
CA LEU A 167 4.17 -16.60 -2.84
C LEU A 167 5.42 -16.12 -2.10
N SER A 168 6.22 -15.24 -2.72
CA SER A 168 7.41 -14.65 -2.10
C SER A 168 7.06 -13.87 -0.82
N GLY A 169 5.91 -13.17 -0.80
CA GLY A 169 5.44 -12.47 0.39
C GLY A 169 5.08 -13.43 1.53
N TYR A 170 4.36 -14.52 1.25
CA TYR A 170 4.02 -15.49 2.30
C TYR A 170 5.26 -16.23 2.85
N PHE A 171 6.27 -16.43 2.00
CA PHE A 171 7.44 -17.22 2.33
C PHE A 171 8.53 -16.35 2.97
N LEU A 172 8.81 -15.17 2.43
CA LEU A 172 9.86 -14.25 2.91
C LEU A 172 9.31 -13.10 3.75
N GLY A 173 8.00 -13.00 3.95
CA GLY A 173 7.38 -11.90 4.67
C GLY A 173 7.00 -10.71 3.78
N PRO A 174 6.12 -9.81 4.27
CA PRO A 174 5.48 -8.79 3.45
C PRO A 174 6.47 -7.80 2.85
N ILE A 175 7.51 -7.38 3.59
CA ILE A 175 8.52 -6.43 3.11
C ILE A 175 9.34 -7.04 1.96
N ASN A 176 9.73 -8.31 2.07
CA ASN A 176 10.47 -8.98 1.00
C ASN A 176 9.56 -9.24 -0.20
N GLY A 177 8.29 -9.59 0.01
CA GLY A 177 7.30 -9.67 -1.07
C GLY A 177 7.10 -8.34 -1.80
N PHE A 178 7.11 -7.22 -1.06
CA PHE A 178 7.09 -5.88 -1.65
C PHE A 178 8.29 -5.63 -2.57
N ILE A 179 9.49 -5.97 -2.10
CA ILE A 179 10.73 -5.82 -2.88
C ILE A 179 10.70 -6.72 -4.12
N VAL A 180 10.30 -7.99 -3.96
CA VAL A 180 10.20 -8.94 -5.09
C VAL A 180 9.24 -8.42 -6.15
N GLY A 181 8.05 -7.95 -5.76
CA GLY A 181 7.07 -7.40 -6.70
C GLY A 181 7.60 -6.18 -7.46
N ALA A 182 8.23 -5.24 -6.74
CA ALA A 182 8.82 -4.04 -7.35
C ALA A 182 9.92 -4.41 -8.37
N LEU A 183 10.85 -5.28 -7.98
CA LEU A 183 11.97 -5.69 -8.83
C LEU A 183 11.51 -6.56 -10.00
N ALA A 184 10.53 -7.43 -9.80
CA ALA A 184 9.97 -8.26 -10.86
C ALA A 184 9.33 -7.41 -11.97
N ASP A 185 8.63 -6.32 -11.61
CA ASP A 185 8.03 -5.40 -12.58
C ASP A 185 9.10 -4.68 -13.42
N VAL A 186 10.12 -4.13 -12.74
CA VAL A 186 11.26 -3.46 -13.38
C VAL A 186 11.99 -4.40 -14.34
N ILE A 187 12.36 -5.60 -13.87
CA ILE A 187 13.14 -6.55 -14.67
C ILE A 187 12.30 -7.13 -15.81
N ALA A 188 11.01 -7.42 -15.59
CA ALA A 188 10.13 -7.88 -16.64
C ALA A 188 10.00 -6.84 -17.76
N TYR A 189 9.93 -5.55 -17.41
CA TYR A 189 9.91 -4.47 -18.40
C TYR A 189 11.24 -4.37 -19.15
N ILE A 190 12.38 -4.48 -18.48
CA ILE A 190 13.71 -4.45 -19.14
C ILE A 190 13.84 -5.59 -20.16
N ILE A 191 13.40 -6.79 -19.80
CA ILE A 191 13.50 -7.98 -20.67
C ILE A 191 12.48 -7.92 -21.81
N ARG A 192 11.25 -7.47 -21.53
CA ARG A 192 10.19 -7.35 -22.52
C ARG A 192 9.50 -6.00 -22.40
N PRO A 193 10.07 -4.96 -23.02
CA PRO A 193 9.43 -3.65 -23.08
C PRO A 193 8.04 -3.77 -23.70
N SER A 194 7.04 -3.14 -23.11
CA SER A 194 5.70 -3.13 -23.66
C SER A 194 5.71 -2.42 -25.02
N ALA A 195 5.34 -3.13 -26.08
CA ALA A 195 5.43 -2.69 -27.49
C ALA A 195 4.71 -1.37 -27.83
N GLY A 196 3.88 -0.83 -26.94
CA GLY A 196 3.20 0.46 -27.11
C GLY A 196 2.96 1.24 -25.82
N GLY A 197 3.64 0.90 -24.72
CA GLY A 197 3.46 1.57 -23.42
C GLY A 197 4.79 1.76 -22.71
N GLY A 198 5.08 3.00 -22.29
CA GLY A 198 6.28 3.34 -21.52
C GLY A 198 6.29 2.68 -20.15
N PHE A 199 7.48 2.57 -19.55
CA PHE A 199 7.64 2.17 -18.16
C PHE A 199 6.83 3.09 -17.24
N ASN A 200 6.04 2.51 -16.33
CA ASN A 200 5.21 3.32 -15.43
C ASN A 200 5.46 2.99 -13.95
N PRO A 201 5.94 3.97 -13.16
CA PRO A 201 6.15 3.78 -11.71
C PRO A 201 4.90 3.35 -10.94
N LEU A 202 3.70 3.69 -11.43
CA LEU A 202 2.45 3.27 -10.79
C LEU A 202 2.25 1.75 -10.85
N PHE A 203 2.69 1.08 -11.92
CA PHE A 203 2.58 -0.37 -12.03
C PHE A 203 3.61 -1.11 -11.16
N ILE A 204 4.81 -0.56 -11.00
CA ILE A 204 5.78 -1.04 -9.99
C ILE A 204 5.13 -1.06 -8.61
N LEU A 205 4.45 0.02 -8.23
CA LEU A 205 3.78 0.12 -6.93
C LEU A 205 2.67 -0.95 -6.80
N THR A 206 1.84 -1.17 -7.83
CA THR A 206 0.82 -2.23 -7.78
C THR A 206 1.43 -3.62 -7.64
N SER A 207 2.55 -3.88 -8.33
CA SER A 207 3.27 -5.16 -8.27
C SER A 207 3.89 -5.36 -6.88
N ALA A 208 4.53 -4.33 -6.33
CA ALA A 208 5.08 -4.35 -4.98
C ALA A 208 3.98 -4.62 -3.92
N LEU A 209 2.86 -3.91 -4.01
CA LEU A 209 1.73 -4.11 -3.11
C LEU A 209 1.08 -5.48 -3.25
N THR A 210 1.19 -6.12 -4.42
CA THR A 210 0.70 -7.48 -4.66
C THR A 210 1.46 -8.51 -3.82
N GLY A 211 2.74 -8.30 -3.53
CA GLY A 211 3.52 -9.14 -2.60
C GLY A 211 3.36 -8.76 -1.12
N PHE A 212 2.84 -7.56 -0.84
CA PHE A 212 2.73 -7.01 0.51
C PHE A 212 1.36 -7.22 1.14
N ILE A 213 0.29 -6.75 0.48
CA ILE A 213 -1.06 -6.64 1.05
C ILE A 213 -1.64 -8.01 1.44
N PRO A 214 -1.59 -9.06 0.61
CA PRO A 214 -2.16 -10.36 1.00
C PRO A 214 -1.64 -10.87 2.33
N VAL A 215 -0.31 -10.78 2.50
CA VAL A 215 0.39 -11.29 3.67
C VAL A 215 0.09 -10.44 4.90
N VAL A 216 0.02 -9.12 4.74
CA VAL A 216 -0.37 -8.20 5.82
C VAL A 216 -1.77 -8.54 6.32
N VAL A 217 -2.74 -8.69 5.41
CA VAL A 217 -4.13 -9.02 5.77
C VAL A 217 -4.18 -10.37 6.48
N THR A 218 -3.53 -11.41 5.94
CA THR A 218 -3.50 -12.74 6.58
C THR A 218 -2.85 -12.71 7.97
N ARG A 219 -1.80 -11.91 8.17
CA ARG A 219 -1.19 -11.70 9.50
C ARG A 219 -2.10 -10.96 10.47
N LEU A 220 -2.86 -9.97 10.00
CA LEU A 220 -3.85 -9.27 10.81
C LEU A 220 -5.01 -10.20 11.24
N LEU A 221 -5.30 -11.24 10.45
CA LEU A 221 -6.24 -12.32 10.81
C LEU A 221 -5.62 -13.39 11.75
N GLY A 222 -4.38 -13.18 12.20
CA GLY A 222 -3.70 -14.00 13.19
C GLY A 222 -2.87 -15.16 12.63
N GLU A 223 -2.75 -15.30 11.31
CA GLU A 223 -2.00 -16.39 10.69
C GLU A 223 -0.55 -15.99 10.40
N LYS A 224 0.38 -16.91 10.57
CA LYS A 224 1.80 -16.70 10.28
C LYS A 224 2.38 -17.96 9.66
N TYR A 225 3.29 -17.78 8.70
CA TYR A 225 4.12 -18.87 8.18
C TYR A 225 4.69 -19.70 9.36
N PRO A 226 4.75 -21.04 9.26
CA PRO A 226 4.25 -21.89 8.17
C PRO A 226 2.78 -22.32 8.32
N ASN A 227 2.05 -21.80 9.30
CA ASN A 227 0.69 -22.25 9.63
C ASN A 227 -0.35 -21.31 9.03
N TYR A 228 -1.05 -21.79 8.01
CA TYR A 228 -2.10 -21.03 7.34
C TYR A 228 -3.41 -21.81 7.34
N ASN A 229 -4.44 -21.22 7.93
CA ASN A 229 -5.81 -21.64 7.71
C ASN A 229 -6.29 -21.18 6.33
N PHE A 230 -6.82 -22.10 5.52
CA PHE A 230 -7.20 -21.83 4.13
C PHE A 230 -8.18 -20.65 3.96
N PRO A 231 -9.31 -20.56 4.70
CA PRO A 231 -10.19 -19.39 4.65
C PRO A 231 -9.50 -18.04 4.89
N LYS A 232 -8.60 -17.95 5.87
CA LYS A 232 -7.88 -16.71 6.19
C LYS A 232 -6.77 -16.39 5.18
N LEU A 233 -6.13 -17.42 4.64
CA LEU A 233 -5.20 -17.29 3.51
C LEU A 233 -5.93 -16.75 2.27
N PHE A 234 -7.08 -17.34 1.94
CA PHE A 234 -7.93 -16.89 0.85
C PHE A 234 -8.41 -15.45 1.05
N ALA A 235 -8.86 -15.09 2.26
CA ALA A 235 -9.27 -13.72 2.57
C ALA A 235 -8.14 -12.70 2.34
N GLY A 236 -6.89 -13.02 2.72
CA GLY A 236 -5.75 -12.15 2.43
C GLY A 236 -5.50 -11.99 0.93
N ILE A 237 -5.47 -13.10 0.19
CA ILE A 237 -5.29 -13.08 -1.27
C ILE A 237 -6.42 -12.33 -1.97
N PHE A 238 -7.66 -12.54 -1.55
CA PHE A 238 -8.84 -11.85 -2.05
C PHE A 238 -8.72 -10.34 -1.88
N VAL A 239 -8.45 -9.86 -0.65
CA VAL A 239 -8.30 -8.42 -0.39
C VAL A 239 -7.13 -7.84 -1.19
N GLY A 240 -5.98 -8.52 -1.20
CA GLY A 240 -4.82 -8.04 -1.94
C GLY A 240 -5.07 -7.94 -3.45
N GLN A 241 -5.64 -8.97 -4.07
CA GLN A 241 -5.94 -8.97 -5.51
C GLN A 241 -7.08 -8.02 -5.88
N MET A 242 -8.09 -7.86 -5.03
CA MET A 242 -9.13 -6.85 -5.25
C MET A 242 -8.53 -5.44 -5.28
N LEU A 243 -7.69 -5.11 -4.29
CA LEU A 243 -7.06 -3.79 -4.22
C LEU A 243 -6.09 -3.56 -5.38
N THR A 244 -5.15 -4.47 -5.62
CA THR A 244 -4.09 -4.22 -6.60
C THR A 244 -4.57 -4.45 -8.04
N SER A 245 -5.12 -5.63 -8.33
CA SER A 245 -5.44 -6.04 -9.70
C SER A 245 -6.79 -5.51 -10.20
N VAL A 246 -7.82 -5.46 -9.34
CA VAL A 246 -9.19 -5.08 -9.75
C VAL A 246 -9.43 -3.57 -9.63
N ILE A 247 -8.80 -2.90 -8.67
CA ILE A 247 -9.00 -1.46 -8.43
C ILE A 247 -7.82 -0.63 -8.94
N MET A 248 -6.62 -0.82 -8.37
CA MET A 248 -5.48 0.06 -8.65
C MET A 248 -5.03 0.01 -10.11
N VAL A 249 -4.87 -1.19 -10.69
CA VAL A 249 -4.42 -1.34 -12.08
C VAL A 249 -5.39 -0.66 -13.07
N PRO A 250 -6.71 -0.94 -13.06
CA PRO A 250 -7.67 -0.22 -13.89
C PRO A 250 -7.70 1.29 -13.62
N PHE A 251 -7.62 1.71 -12.36
CA PHE A 251 -7.60 3.12 -11.99
C PHE A 251 -6.39 3.85 -12.60
N PHE A 252 -5.18 3.28 -12.46
CA PHE A 252 -3.98 3.85 -13.05
C PHE A 252 -4.02 3.82 -14.58
N ARG A 253 -4.63 2.80 -15.17
CA ARG A 253 -4.84 2.75 -16.63
C ARG A 253 -5.69 3.92 -17.10
N VAL A 254 -6.81 4.19 -16.44
CA VAL A 254 -7.67 5.34 -16.76
C VAL A 254 -6.94 6.66 -16.54
N MET A 255 -6.16 6.78 -15.47
CA MET A 255 -5.38 7.99 -15.19
C MET A 255 -4.31 8.29 -16.27
N LEU A 256 -3.68 7.25 -16.81
CA LEU A 256 -2.57 7.38 -17.77
C LEU A 256 -3.05 7.54 -19.21
N TYR A 257 -4.12 6.84 -19.58
CA TYR A 257 -4.60 6.77 -20.96
C TYR A 257 -5.90 7.54 -21.19
N GLY A 258 -6.50 8.13 -20.14
CA GLY A 258 -7.57 9.12 -20.25
C GLY A 258 -8.94 8.59 -20.67
N GLU A 259 -9.13 7.27 -20.73
CA GLU A 259 -10.39 6.67 -21.16
C GLU A 259 -11.36 6.48 -19.99
N ASN A 260 -12.65 6.79 -20.17
CA ASN A 260 -13.69 6.53 -19.16
C ASN A 260 -14.08 5.03 -19.08
N THR A 261 -13.08 4.15 -19.09
CA THR A 261 -13.19 2.68 -19.25
C THR A 261 -12.89 1.93 -17.95
N PHE A 262 -12.92 2.62 -16.80
CA PHE A 262 -12.65 2.01 -15.48
C PHE A 262 -13.49 0.77 -15.25
N ILE A 263 -14.81 0.87 -15.43
CA ILE A 263 -15.76 -0.23 -15.20
C ILE A 263 -15.45 -1.42 -16.11
N PHE A 264 -15.08 -1.16 -17.36
CA PHE A 264 -14.74 -2.21 -18.32
C PHE A 264 -13.46 -2.95 -17.90
N PHE A 265 -12.40 -2.23 -17.56
CA PHE A 265 -11.15 -2.85 -17.13
C PHE A 265 -11.26 -3.52 -15.75
N ALA A 266 -11.99 -2.93 -14.81
CA ALA A 266 -12.22 -3.49 -13.48
C ALA A 266 -13.06 -4.77 -13.55
N SER A 267 -14.15 -4.78 -14.32
CA SER A 267 -14.97 -5.99 -14.50
C SER A 267 -14.19 -7.12 -15.20
N SER A 268 -13.41 -6.79 -16.23
CA SER A 268 -12.51 -7.75 -16.90
C SER A 268 -11.45 -8.32 -15.95
N ALA A 269 -10.87 -7.48 -15.10
CA ALA A 269 -9.92 -7.91 -14.08
C ALA A 269 -10.59 -8.78 -13.02
N PHE A 270 -11.79 -8.41 -12.57
CA PHE A 270 -12.57 -9.16 -11.59
C PHE A 270 -12.87 -10.58 -12.07
N ILE A 271 -13.33 -10.75 -13.31
CA ILE A 271 -13.60 -12.08 -13.89
C ILE A 271 -12.34 -12.94 -13.87
N ARG A 272 -11.19 -12.39 -14.27
CA ARG A 272 -9.90 -13.12 -14.23
C ARG A 272 -9.50 -13.48 -12.79
N GLN A 273 -9.69 -12.54 -11.86
CA GLN A 273 -9.32 -12.72 -10.47
C GLN A 273 -10.23 -13.69 -9.72
N ALA A 274 -11.49 -13.83 -10.12
CA ALA A 274 -12.41 -14.83 -9.56
C ALA A 274 -11.85 -16.26 -9.71
N PHE A 275 -11.11 -16.55 -10.79
CA PHE A 275 -10.41 -17.82 -10.98
C PHE A 275 -9.02 -17.85 -10.32
N ASN A 276 -8.26 -16.75 -10.41
CA ASN A 276 -6.89 -16.70 -9.90
C ASN A 276 -6.82 -16.72 -8.37
N MET A 277 -7.72 -16.02 -7.66
CA MET A 277 -7.66 -15.92 -6.20
C MET A 277 -7.79 -17.30 -5.50
N PRO A 278 -8.79 -18.15 -5.82
CA PRO A 278 -8.88 -19.49 -5.23
C PRO A 278 -7.70 -20.37 -5.64
N LEU A 279 -7.28 -20.31 -6.91
CA LEU A 279 -6.15 -21.07 -7.41
C LEU A 279 -4.86 -20.71 -6.67
N TYR A 280 -4.58 -19.42 -6.49
CA TYR A 280 -3.39 -18.95 -5.77
C TYR A 280 -3.43 -19.38 -4.30
N ALA A 281 -4.59 -19.31 -3.64
CA ALA A 281 -4.74 -19.77 -2.25
C ALA A 281 -4.45 -21.27 -2.14
N PHE A 282 -5.01 -22.08 -3.04
CA PHE A 282 -4.76 -23.51 -3.10
C PHE A 282 -3.29 -23.82 -3.34
N LEU A 283 -2.68 -23.20 -4.35
CA LEU A 283 -1.27 -23.43 -4.69
C LEU A 283 -0.33 -23.01 -3.56
N ILE A 284 -0.57 -21.86 -2.91
CA ILE A 284 0.23 -21.42 -1.76
C ILE A 284 0.12 -22.42 -0.60
N ASN A 285 -1.09 -22.89 -0.29
CA ASN A 285 -1.27 -23.87 0.79
C ASN A 285 -0.53 -25.18 0.48
N THR A 286 -0.70 -25.74 -0.71
CA THR A 286 -0.05 -26.98 -1.15
C THR A 286 1.48 -26.86 -1.18
N VAL A 287 2.01 -25.77 -1.74
CA VAL A 287 3.45 -25.52 -1.78
C VAL A 287 4.00 -25.34 -0.37
N ASN A 288 3.27 -24.67 0.53
CA ASN A 288 3.66 -24.51 1.93
C ASN A 288 3.69 -25.85 2.68
N GLU A 289 2.69 -26.71 2.49
CA GLU A 289 2.66 -28.04 3.12
C GLU A 289 3.83 -28.94 2.69
N SER A 290 4.25 -28.83 1.43
CA SER A 290 5.41 -29.54 0.89
C SER A 290 6.72 -28.96 1.42
N LEU A 291 6.90 -27.63 1.31
CA LEU A 291 8.18 -26.99 1.62
C LEU A 291 8.45 -26.79 3.10
N ARG A 292 7.43 -26.69 3.97
CA ARG A 292 7.63 -26.53 5.42
C ARG A 292 8.42 -27.68 6.05
N ARG A 293 8.46 -28.85 5.39
CA ARG A 293 9.22 -30.03 5.83
C ARG A 293 10.69 -29.97 5.43
N THR A 294 11.04 -29.18 4.41
CA THR A 294 12.37 -29.19 3.78
C THR A 294 13.13 -27.87 3.96
N VAL A 295 12.44 -26.73 3.96
CA VAL A 295 13.06 -25.40 4.04
C VAL A 295 12.42 -24.59 5.16
N ASN A 296 13.23 -24.09 6.08
CA ASN A 296 12.77 -23.18 7.13
C ASN A 296 12.98 -21.72 6.73
N PHE A 297 11.93 -21.11 6.15
CA PHE A 297 11.96 -19.70 5.76
C PHE A 297 11.93 -18.71 6.93
N GLU A 298 11.60 -19.12 8.16
CA GLU A 298 11.65 -18.21 9.32
C GLU A 298 13.09 -17.79 9.63
N ARG A 299 14.08 -18.65 9.36
CA ARG A 299 15.50 -18.33 9.54
C ARG A 299 16.05 -17.35 8.49
N ILE A 300 15.28 -17.05 7.45
CA ILE A 300 15.69 -16.26 6.29
C ILE A 300 15.14 -14.81 6.37
N LYS A 301 14.07 -14.58 7.13
CA LYS A 301 13.33 -13.31 7.19
C LYS A 301 14.11 -12.18 7.86
#